data_AF-A0A142L5M9-F1
#
_entry.id   AF-A0A142L5M9-F1
#
_cell.length_a   1.000
_cell.length_b   1.000
_cell.length_c   1.000
_cell.angle_alpha   90.00
_cell.angle_beta   90.00
_cell.angle_gamma   90.00
#
_symmetry.space_group_name_H-M   'P 1'
#
loop_
_entity.id
_entity.type
_entity.pdbx_description
1 polymer ?
#
loop_
_entity_poly.entity_id
_entity_poly.type
_entity_poly.pdbx_seq_one_letter_code
_entity_poly.pdbx_strand_id
1 'polypeptide(L)'
;MSEVETTNNINLTLRGSTIWVRWLSEVETTNNINLTLRGSTIWGRWLSEVETTNNINLTLRGSTIWGRWLSEVETTNNINLTLRGSTIWGRWLSEVETTNNINLTLRGSTIWGRWLSEVETTNNINLTLRGSTIWVRWLSEVETTNNINLTLRGSTIWGRWLSEVETT
;
A
#
# COMPACT_ATOMS: atom_id res chain seq x y z
N MET A 1 17.65 13.68 10.82
CA MET A 1 16.18 13.80 10.95
C MET A 1 15.81 15.21 10.58
N SER A 2 14.87 15.38 9.67
CA SER A 2 14.21 16.67 9.44
C SER A 2 12.76 16.42 9.77
N GLU A 3 12.31 16.97 10.90
CA GLU A 3 10.92 16.99 11.31
C GLU A 3 10.20 18.05 10.48
N VAL A 4 9.07 17.69 9.87
CA VAL A 4 8.28 18.60 9.05
C VAL A 4 6.86 18.61 9.62
N GLU A 5 6.43 19.74 10.19
CA GLU A 5 5.08 19.92 10.76
C GLU A 5 3.98 19.68 9.72
N THR A 6 4.16 20.16 8.48
CA THR A 6 3.15 19.92 7.45
C THR A 6 3.76 19.85 6.06
N THR A 7 3.53 18.74 5.39
CA THR A 7 3.81 18.61 3.96
C THR A 7 2.49 18.62 3.18
N ASN A 8 2.30 19.66 2.36
CA ASN A 8 1.10 19.73 1.54
C ASN A 8 1.01 18.56 0.55
N ASN A 9 1.97 18.41 -0.36
CA ASN A 9 1.94 17.31 -1.32
C ASN A 9 3.33 16.74 -1.54
N ILE A 10 3.45 15.42 -1.39
CA ILE A 10 4.61 14.65 -1.84
C ILE A 10 4.24 14.03 -3.18
N ASN A 11 4.82 14.54 -4.26
CA ASN A 11 4.58 14.03 -5.61
C ASN A 11 5.87 13.48 -6.21
N LEU A 12 5.88 12.19 -6.54
CA LEU A 12 6.98 11.55 -7.24
C LEU A 12 6.46 10.90 -8.52
N THR A 13 6.98 11.32 -9.67
CA THR A 13 6.70 10.70 -10.96
C THR A 13 7.98 10.22 -11.61
N LEU A 14 8.03 8.94 -11.98
CA LEU A 14 9.18 8.32 -12.63
C LEU A 14 8.75 7.63 -13.91
N ARG A 15 9.56 7.76 -14.95
CA ARG A 15 9.30 7.21 -16.28
C ARG A 15 10.57 6.59 -16.83
N GLY A 16 10.53 5.29 -17.14
CA GLY A 16 11.67 4.58 -17.73
C GLY A 16 12.91 4.57 -16.85
N SER A 17 12.75 4.75 -15.53
CA SER A 17 13.86 4.97 -14.61
C SER A 17 14.21 3.67 -13.90
N THR A 18 15.51 3.45 -13.65
CA THR A 18 15.99 2.43 -12.72
C THR A 18 16.53 3.12 -11.49
N ILE A 19 15.98 2.82 -10.31
CA ILE A 19 16.31 3.52 -9.07
C ILE A 19 16.62 2.53 -7.97
N TRP A 20 17.69 2.84 -7.24
CA TRP A 20 18.01 2.26 -5.94
C TRP A 20 17.83 3.32 -4.88
N VAL A 21 16.95 3.08 -3.92
CA VAL A 21 16.62 4.12 -2.95
C VAL A 21 16.32 3.61 -1.56
N ARG A 22 16.70 4.40 -0.57
CA ARG A 22 16.27 4.27 0.81
C ARG A 22 15.63 5.57 1.22
N TRP A 23 14.32 5.56 1.44
CA TRP A 23 13.58 6.72 1.94
C TRP A 23 13.33 6.55 3.43
N LEU A 24 13.53 7.63 4.17
CA LEU A 24 13.18 7.78 5.57
C LEU A 24 12.52 9.14 5.72
N SER A 25 11.30 9.20 6.26
CA SER A 25 10.59 10.45 6.51
C SER A 25 9.77 10.37 7.81
N GLU A 26 9.77 11.46 8.55
CA GLU A 26 8.95 11.69 9.75
C GLU A 26 8.22 13.02 9.50
N VAL A 27 6.89 12.98 9.45
CA VAL A 27 6.05 14.13 9.11
C VAL A 27 4.81 14.11 9.98
N GLU A 28 4.47 15.22 10.63
CA GLU A 28 3.27 15.29 11.47
C GLU A 28 2.01 15.17 10.58
N THR A 29 1.81 16.11 9.64
CA THR A 29 0.68 16.03 8.69
C THR A 29 1.11 16.01 7.22
N THR A 30 0.57 15.06 6.45
CA THR A 30 0.67 15.06 4.99
C THR A 30 -0.71 15.07 4.32
N ASN A 31 -1.01 16.09 3.48
CA ASN A 31 -2.28 16.08 2.76
C ASN A 31 -2.31 15.01 1.67
N ASN A 32 -1.36 15.00 0.74
CA ASN A 32 -1.34 13.97 -0.29
C ASN A 32 0.05 13.42 -0.57
N ILE A 33 0.13 12.10 -0.70
CA ILE A 33 1.27 11.37 -1.24
C ILE A 33 0.84 10.77 -2.58
N ASN A 34 1.40 11.26 -3.69
CA ASN A 34 1.15 10.71 -5.02
C ASN A 34 2.43 10.17 -5.64
N LEU A 35 2.49 8.84 -5.80
CA LEU A 35 3.59 8.15 -6.46
C LEU A 35 3.12 7.53 -7.77
N THR A 36 3.69 7.97 -8.89
CA THR A 36 3.39 7.43 -10.23
C THR A 36 4.65 6.87 -10.89
N LEU A 37 4.66 5.57 -11.17
CA LEU A 37 5.74 4.92 -11.90
C LEU A 37 5.23 4.38 -13.24
N ARG A 38 5.97 4.65 -14.32
CA ARG A 38 5.67 4.08 -15.64
C ARG A 38 6.92 3.50 -16.28
N GLY A 39 6.91 2.19 -16.54
CA GLY A 39 8.05 1.52 -17.16
C GLY A 39 9.33 1.60 -16.32
N SER A 40 9.20 1.77 -15.00
CA SER A 40 10.34 1.98 -14.11
C SER A 40 10.64 0.71 -13.31
N THR A 41 11.91 0.53 -12.95
CA THR A 41 12.35 -0.49 -12.00
C THR A 41 12.82 0.18 -10.73
N ILE A 42 12.24 -0.16 -9.59
CA ILE A 42 12.68 0.34 -8.28
C ILE A 42 13.16 -0.80 -7.42
N TRP A 43 14.32 -0.61 -6.83
CA TRP A 43 14.82 -1.37 -5.70
C TRP A 43 14.92 -0.45 -4.49
N GLY A 44 14.25 -0.78 -3.40
CA GLY A 44 14.35 0.11 -2.26
C GLY A 44 13.72 -0.34 -0.96
N ARG A 45 13.99 0.48 0.06
CA ARG A 45 13.27 0.44 1.34
C ARG A 45 12.65 1.80 1.59
N TRP A 46 11.39 1.77 1.95
CA TRP A 46 10.64 2.94 2.39
C TRP A 46 10.32 2.77 3.87
N LEU A 47 10.75 3.73 4.67
CA LEU A 47 10.38 3.87 6.07
C LEU A 47 9.70 5.23 6.25
N SER A 48 8.47 5.23 6.74
CA SER A 48 7.72 6.46 7.01
C SER A 48 6.99 6.37 8.34
N GLU A 49 7.09 7.44 9.12
CA GLU A 49 6.28 7.69 10.31
C GLU A 49 5.49 8.97 10.04
N VAL A 50 4.17 8.90 10.07
CA VAL A 50 3.30 10.04 9.77
C VAL A 50 2.10 10.04 10.70
N GLU A 51 1.84 11.11 11.45
CA GLU A 51 0.68 11.14 12.35
C GLU A 51 -0.63 11.10 11.53
N THR A 52 -0.80 12.03 10.59
CA THR A 52 -1.99 12.08 9.73
C THR A 52 -1.66 12.13 8.25
N THR A 53 -2.25 11.22 7.46
CA THR A 53 -2.26 11.30 6.00
C THR A 53 -3.67 11.35 5.42
N ASN A 54 -3.99 12.40 4.66
CA ASN A 54 -5.30 12.49 4.01
C ASN A 54 -5.43 11.50 2.84
N ASN A 55 -4.50 11.51 1.88
CA ASN A 55 -4.56 10.56 0.76
C ASN A 55 -3.20 10.01 0.37
N ILE A 56 -3.14 8.69 0.17
CA ILE A 56 -2.02 8.00 -0.45
C ILE A 56 -2.49 7.42 -1.79
N ASN A 57 -1.90 7.88 -2.89
CA ASN A 57 -2.18 7.39 -4.24
C ASN A 57 -0.91 6.81 -4.87
N LEU A 58 -0.89 5.50 -5.07
CA LEU A 58 0.20 4.80 -5.75
C LEU A 58 -0.30 4.23 -7.09
N THR A 59 0.27 4.70 -8.19
CA THR A 59 -0.02 4.23 -9.54
C THR A 59 1.20 3.64 -10.21
N LEU A 60 1.10 2.36 -10.60
CA LEU A 60 2.17 1.61 -11.26
C LEU A 60 1.70 1.09 -12.61
N ARG A 61 2.41 1.43 -13.68
CA ARG A 61 2.12 0.93 -15.03
C ARG A 61 3.36 0.35 -15.70
N GLY A 62 3.35 -0.95 -15.98
CA GLY A 62 4.49 -1.61 -16.61
C GLY A 62 5.77 -1.53 -15.78
N SER A 63 5.65 -1.38 -14.46
CA SER A 63 6.78 -1.12 -13.57
C SER A 63 7.09 -2.35 -12.73
N THR A 64 8.35 -2.48 -12.33
CA THR A 64 8.80 -3.54 -11.43
C THR A 64 9.28 -2.91 -10.13
N ILE A 65 8.76 -3.38 -9.00
CA ILE A 65 9.22 -2.94 -7.67
C ILE A 65 9.75 -4.15 -6.91
N TRP A 66 10.94 -3.98 -6.35
CA TRP A 66 11.53 -4.85 -5.36
C TRP A 66 11.81 -4.06 -4.09
N GLY A 67 11.16 -4.40 -2.99
CA GLY A 67 11.42 -3.61 -1.79
C GLY A 67 10.73 -4.02 -0.52
N ARG A 68 11.02 -3.23 0.51
CA ARG A 68 10.31 -3.29 1.80
C ARG A 68 9.68 -1.93 2.07
N TRP A 69 8.42 -1.96 2.46
CA TRP A 69 7.70 -0.81 2.99
C TRP A 69 7.45 -1.08 4.46
N LEU A 70 7.84 -0.14 5.30
CA LEU A 70 7.49 -0.10 6.71
C LEU A 70 6.88 1.29 6.94
N SER A 71 5.63 1.32 7.38
CA SER A 71 4.93 2.57 7.66
C SER A 71 4.23 2.47 9.01
N GLU A 72 4.31 3.53 9.79
CA GLU A 72 3.54 3.75 11.00
C GLU A 72 2.74 5.02 10.77
N VAL A 73 1.41 4.93 10.86
CA VAL A 73 0.51 6.06 10.61
C VAL A 73 -0.66 6.03 11.57
N GLU A 74 -0.89 7.04 12.41
CA GLU A 74 -2.08 7.01 13.28
C GLU A 74 -3.35 7.01 12.42
N THR A 75 -3.51 8.01 11.55
CA THR A 75 -4.74 8.15 10.74
C THR A 75 -4.47 8.26 9.25
N THR A 76 -5.12 7.38 8.48
CA THR A 76 -5.21 7.51 7.01
C THR A 76 -6.64 7.60 6.51
N ASN A 77 -6.98 8.69 5.80
CA ASN A 77 -8.31 8.82 5.21
C ASN A 77 -8.49 7.90 3.99
N ASN A 78 -7.62 7.97 2.98
CA ASN A 78 -7.75 7.09 1.82
C ASN A 78 -6.41 6.55 1.32
N ILE A 79 -6.39 5.25 1.04
CA ILE A 79 -5.30 4.57 0.33
C ILE A 79 -5.84 4.07 -1.00
N ASN A 80 -5.27 4.55 -2.11
CA ASN A 80 -5.59 4.10 -3.46
C ASN A 80 -4.35 3.51 -4.13
N LEU A 81 -4.37 2.20 -4.37
CA LEU A 81 -3.30 1.48 -5.04
C LEU A 81 -3.78 0.94 -6.39
N THR A 82 -3.18 1.41 -7.47
CA THR A 82 -3.48 0.96 -8.84
C THR A 82 -2.26 0.37 -9.53
N LEU A 83 -2.32 -0.92 -9.88
CA LEU A 83 -1.29 -1.60 -10.67
C LEU A 83 -1.86 -2.07 -12.01
N ARG A 84 -1.16 -1.74 -13.09
CA ARG A 84 -1.46 -2.24 -14.44
C ARG A 84 -0.21 -2.82 -15.10
N GLY A 85 -0.22 -4.12 -15.38
CA GLY A 85 0.92 -4.78 -16.03
C GLY A 85 2.21 -4.67 -15.22
N SER A 86 2.10 -4.55 -13.90
CA SER A 86 3.25 -4.29 -13.02
C SER A 86 3.56 -5.49 -12.16
N THR A 87 4.82 -5.60 -11.75
CA THR A 87 5.29 -6.67 -10.85
C THR A 87 5.77 -6.06 -9.55
N ILE A 88 5.26 -6.55 -8.42
CA ILE A 88 5.77 -6.20 -7.09
C ILE A 88 6.32 -7.46 -6.43
N TRP A 89 7.54 -7.35 -5.94
CA TRP A 89 8.16 -8.29 -5.02
C TRP A 89 8.55 -7.58 -3.74
N GLY A 90 7.99 -7.97 -2.60
CA GLY A 90 8.33 -7.24 -1.39
C GLY A 90 7.67 -7.67 -0.12
N ARG A 91 8.01 -6.92 0.93
CA ARG A 91 7.32 -6.98 2.22
C ARG A 91 6.70 -5.64 2.52
N TRP A 92 5.46 -5.67 2.96
CA TRP A 92 4.75 -4.52 3.48
C TRP A 92 4.49 -4.80 4.95
N LEU A 93 4.95 -3.89 5.80
CA LEU A 93 4.59 -3.81 7.20
C LEU A 93 3.90 -2.47 7.38
N SER A 94 2.69 -2.47 7.91
CA SER A 94 1.97 -1.24 8.24
C SER A 94 1.37 -1.39 9.61
N GLU A 95 1.54 -0.38 10.44
CA GLU A 95 0.79 -0.18 11.68
C GLU A 95 -0.03 1.09 11.48
N VAL A 96 -1.36 0.96 11.56
CA VAL A 96 -2.28 2.07 11.34
C VAL A 96 -3.42 2.03 12.34
N GLU A 97 -3.61 3.02 13.21
CA GLU A 97 -4.76 2.98 14.13
C GLU A 97 -6.08 3.01 13.33
N THR A 98 -6.25 4.02 12.47
CA THR A 98 -7.50 4.19 11.72
C THR A 98 -7.29 4.36 10.22
N THR A 99 -7.96 3.53 9.42
CA THR A 99 -8.10 3.72 7.97
C THR A 99 -9.55 3.85 7.52
N ASN A 100 -9.91 4.96 6.88
CA ASN A 100 -11.27 5.12 6.37
C ASN A 100 -11.53 4.28 5.11
N ASN A 101 -10.71 4.40 4.06
CA ASN A 101 -10.90 3.60 2.85
C ASN A 101 -9.60 3.07 2.26
N ILE A 102 -9.62 1.79 1.88
CA ILE A 102 -8.58 1.14 1.10
C ILE A 102 -9.16 0.70 -0.24
N ASN A 103 -8.62 1.20 -1.34
CA ASN A 103 -8.99 0.80 -2.70
C ASN A 103 -7.78 0.20 -3.42
N LEU A 104 -7.83 -1.10 -3.69
CA LEU A 104 -6.83 -1.81 -4.47
C LEU A 104 -7.38 -2.20 -5.84
N THR A 105 -6.70 -1.79 -6.91
CA THR A 105 -7.00 -2.22 -8.27
C THR A 105 -5.78 -2.85 -8.94
N LEU A 106 -5.86 -4.14 -9.23
CA LEU A 106 -4.85 -4.86 -10.00
C LEU A 106 -5.41 -5.30 -11.35
N ARG A 107 -4.68 -5.00 -12.43
CA ARG A 107 -4.98 -5.46 -13.79
C ARG A 107 -3.75 -6.03 -14.46
N GLY A 108 -3.75 -7.32 -14.78
CA GLY A 108 -2.62 -7.97 -15.45
C GLY A 108 -1.31 -7.88 -14.64
N SER A 109 -1.41 -7.79 -13.31
CA SER A 109 -0.26 -7.52 -12.45
C SER A 109 0.09 -8.74 -11.61
N THR A 110 1.36 -8.82 -11.21
CA THR A 110 1.86 -9.88 -10.35
C THR A 110 2.33 -9.30 -9.03
N ILE A 111 1.85 -9.84 -7.92
CA ILE A 111 2.34 -9.49 -6.59
C ILE A 111 2.87 -10.74 -5.91
N TRP A 112 4.09 -10.65 -5.38
CA TRP A 112 4.71 -11.69 -4.56
C TRP A 112 5.22 -11.07 -3.27
N GLY A 113 4.82 -11.57 -2.11
CA GLY A 113 5.29 -10.95 -0.89
C GLY A 113 4.66 -11.39 0.42
N ARG A 114 4.95 -10.59 1.44
CA ARG A 114 4.26 -10.66 2.73
C ARG A 114 3.67 -9.30 3.03
N TRP A 115 2.45 -9.32 3.53
CA TRP A 115 1.78 -8.15 4.07
C TRP A 115 1.52 -8.47 5.54
N LEU A 116 2.09 -7.66 6.42
CA LEU A 116 1.76 -7.61 7.82
C LEU A 116 1.06 -6.28 8.03
N SER A 117 -0.16 -6.30 8.53
CA SER A 117 -0.90 -5.09 8.87
C SER A 117 -1.47 -5.25 10.25
N GLU A 118 -1.22 -4.29 11.12
CA GLU A 118 -1.96 -4.11 12.36
C GLU A 118 -2.80 -2.87 12.17
N VAL A 119 -4.13 -3.03 12.20
CA VAL A 119 -5.05 -1.92 11.99
C VAL A 119 -6.18 -2.00 13.01
N GLU A 120 -6.31 -1.04 13.92
CA GLU A 120 -7.42 -1.08 14.88
C GLU A 120 -8.77 -0.98 14.15
N THR A 121 -8.91 0.02 13.28
CA THR A 121 -10.19 0.27 12.59
C THR A 121 -10.03 0.46 11.10
N THR A 122 -10.76 -0.34 10.30
CA THR A 122 -10.95 -0.08 8.86
C THR A 122 -12.42 0.06 8.48
N ASN A 123 -12.80 1.22 7.91
CA ASN A 123 -14.19 1.41 7.50
C ASN A 123 -14.53 0.64 6.21
N ASN A 124 -13.80 0.85 5.11
CA ASN A 124 -14.09 0.14 3.86
C ASN A 124 -12.83 -0.36 3.15
N ILE A 125 -12.91 -1.61 2.66
CA ILE A 125 -11.90 -2.21 1.79
C ILE A 125 -12.55 -2.60 0.46
N ASN A 126 -12.06 -2.05 -0.65
CA ASN A 126 -12.47 -2.41 -2.00
C ASN A 126 -11.29 -3.00 -2.78
N LEU A 127 -11.39 -4.28 -3.15
CA LEU A 127 -10.36 -5.01 -3.88
C LEU A 127 -10.89 -5.41 -5.26
N THR A 128 -10.25 -4.95 -6.33
CA THR A 128 -10.57 -5.32 -7.71
C THR A 128 -9.37 -5.96 -8.39
N LEU A 129 -9.51 -7.23 -8.77
CA LEU A 129 -8.46 -8.04 -9.37
C LEU A 129 -8.90 -8.60 -10.72
N ARG A 130 -8.24 -8.16 -11.79
CA ARG A 130 -8.49 -8.67 -13.16
C ARG A 130 -7.21 -9.24 -13.77
N GLY A 131 -7.22 -10.50 -14.20
CA GLY A 131 -6.07 -11.10 -14.89
C GLY A 131 -4.78 -11.08 -14.07
N SER A 132 -4.87 -11.01 -12.75
CA SER A 132 -3.71 -10.76 -11.87
C SER A 132 -3.34 -12.01 -11.09
N THR A 133 -2.06 -12.14 -10.77
CA THR A 133 -1.53 -13.25 -9.96
C THR A 133 -1.02 -12.68 -8.65
N ILE A 134 -1.52 -13.21 -7.54
CA ILE A 134 -1.10 -12.79 -6.21
C ILE A 134 -0.60 -14.01 -5.45
N TRP A 135 0.64 -13.94 -4.96
CA TRP A 135 1.20 -14.91 -4.04
C TRP A 135 1.65 -14.21 -2.77
N VAL A 136 0.91 -14.40 -1.69
CA VAL A 136 1.05 -13.52 -0.53
C VAL A 136 0.72 -14.23 0.77
N ARG A 137 1.50 -13.94 1.83
CA ARG A 137 1.07 -14.22 3.20
C ARG A 137 0.55 -12.92 3.79
N TRP A 138 -0.73 -12.91 4.15
CA TRP A 138 -1.34 -11.85 4.92
C TRP A 138 -1.35 -12.29 6.38
N LEU A 139 -0.71 -11.52 7.23
CA LEU A 139 -0.98 -11.50 8.66
C LEU A 139 -1.67 -10.16 8.90
N SER A 140 -2.93 -10.19 9.28
CA SER A 140 -3.67 -8.97 9.58
C SER A 140 -4.29 -9.12 10.95
N GLU A 141 -3.95 -8.22 11.86
CA GLU A 141 -4.73 -8.03 13.08
C GLU A 141 -5.60 -6.82 12.81
N VAL A 142 -6.92 -7.05 12.75
CA VAL A 142 -7.87 -5.97 12.54
C VAL A 142 -8.96 -6.09 13.57
N GLU A 143 -9.02 -5.12 14.48
CA GLU A 143 -10.01 -5.14 15.55
C GLU A 143 -11.40 -4.95 14.96
N THR A 144 -11.58 -3.95 14.10
CA THR A 144 -12.87 -3.68 13.46
C THR A 144 -12.79 -3.45 11.95
N THR A 145 -13.67 -4.11 11.20
CA THR A 145 -13.89 -3.82 9.77
C THR A 145 -15.37 -3.71 9.46
N ASN A 146 -15.78 -2.57 8.88
CA ASN A 146 -17.20 -2.36 8.55
C ASN A 146 -17.61 -3.01 7.22
N ASN A 147 -16.89 -2.76 6.12
CA ASN A 147 -17.23 -3.34 4.81
C ASN A 147 -16.02 -3.84 4.01
N ILE A 148 -16.19 -5.00 3.37
CA ILE A 148 -15.22 -5.55 2.41
C ILE A 148 -15.93 -5.90 1.10
N ASN A 149 -15.48 -5.29 0.00
CA ASN A 149 -15.93 -5.61 -1.35
C ASN A 149 -14.79 -6.22 -2.16
N LEU A 150 -15.01 -7.43 -2.68
CA LEU A 150 -14.02 -8.15 -3.50
C LEU A 150 -14.59 -8.47 -4.89
N THR A 151 -13.88 -8.03 -5.93
CA THR A 151 -14.16 -8.38 -7.33
C THR A 151 -12.98 -9.13 -7.94
N LEU A 152 -13.20 -10.38 -8.33
CA LEU A 152 -12.21 -11.24 -8.99
C LEU A 152 -12.65 -11.60 -10.41
N ARG A 153 -11.77 -11.41 -11.40
CA ARG A 153 -12.01 -11.88 -12.77
C ARG A 153 -10.74 -12.42 -13.42
N GLY A 154 -10.69 -13.73 -13.64
CA GLY A 154 -9.54 -14.39 -14.28
C GLY A 154 -8.23 -14.16 -13.51
N SER A 155 -8.30 -14.04 -12.19
CA SER A 155 -7.16 -13.80 -11.32
C SER A 155 -6.90 -15.03 -10.46
N THR A 156 -5.64 -15.25 -10.12
CA THR A 156 -5.21 -16.36 -9.26
C THR A 156 -4.64 -15.80 -7.98
N ILE A 157 -5.12 -16.29 -6.84
CA ILE A 157 -4.62 -15.90 -5.53
C ILE A 157 -4.14 -17.16 -4.82
N TRP A 158 -2.88 -17.13 -4.38
CA TRP A 158 -2.27 -18.15 -3.55
C TRP A 158 -1.76 -17.47 -2.29
N GLY A 159 -2.17 -17.96 -1.13
CA GLY A 159 -1.76 -17.32 0.10
C GLY A 159 -2.32 -17.97 1.33
N ARG A 160 -1.71 -17.63 2.46
CA ARG A 160 -2.31 -17.83 3.77
C ARG A 160 -2.80 -16.48 4.26
N TRP A 161 -4.07 -16.46 4.64
CA TRP A 161 -4.66 -15.40 5.44
C TRP A 161 -4.70 -15.92 6.87
N LEU A 162 -4.07 -15.18 7.76
CA LEU A 162 -4.18 -15.33 9.19
C LEU A 162 -4.73 -13.99 9.66
N SER A 163 -5.99 -14.00 10.07
CA SER A 163 -6.68 -12.85 10.61
C SER A 163 -7.29 -13.20 11.94
N GLU A 164 -6.97 -12.41 12.95
CA GLU A 164 -7.71 -12.35 14.21
C GLU A 164 -8.61 -11.10 14.09
N VAL A 165 -9.91 -11.32 14.19
CA VAL A 165 -10.92 -10.25 14.18
C VAL A 165 -11.71 -10.43 15.46
N GLU A 166 -11.52 -9.55 16.44
CA GLU A 166 -12.36 -9.52 17.62
C GLU A 166 -13.69 -8.86 17.25
N THR A 167 -14.72 -9.68 17.04
CA THR A 167 -16.08 -9.15 16.90
C THR A 167 -16.58 -8.73 18.28
N THR A 168 -16.69 -7.43 18.53
CA THR A 168 -17.42 -6.87 19.69
C THR A 168 -18.91 -6.73 19.42
#